data_AF-A0A0N4V0Q0-F1
#
_entry.id   AF-A0A0N4V0Q0-F1
#
_cell.length_a   1.000
_cell.length_b   1.000
_cell.length_c   1.000
_cell.angle_alpha   90.00
_cell.angle_beta   90.00
_cell.angle_gamma   90.00
#
_symmetry.space_group_name_H-M   'P 1'
#
loop_
_entity.id
_entity.type
_entity.pdbx_description
1 polymer ?
#
loop_
_entity_poly.entity_id
_entity_poly.type
_entity_poly.pdbx_seq_one_letter_code
_entity_poly.pdbx_strand_id
1 'polypeptide(L)'
;MGSRIRVPFTRREWDLMKEYYMSSDVDKLKEAVAMAGDSVHVAAEMTELLLRAIILDRETDPRDWFGLGYLRIVYSTVIIRVVNYASEIGQSNMSSPRTVLNAARELGIPDWVVEVRHAAAHKLFPSIPTFRKAAAFCHNWLWSSSSEIHWGRPVEEAMNAVMKEETVTPCEEAVGLITKYITYRMKHPDKKVSDQEIRSSGVVHEVYNFIVADARDRGVVQDSLVKDKIEKRLINS
;
A
#
# COMPACT_ATOMS: atom_id res chain seq x y z
N MET A 1 -17.72 -14.31 9.48
CA MET A 1 -16.61 -13.47 9.96
C MET A 1 -16.84 -12.08 9.39
N GLY A 2 -17.19 -11.10 10.22
CA GLY A 2 -17.40 -9.73 9.75
C GLY A 2 -16.08 -9.13 9.29
N SER A 3 -16.07 -8.53 8.11
CA SER A 3 -14.92 -7.77 7.60
C SER A 3 -14.60 -6.65 8.60
N ARG A 4 -13.41 -6.67 9.22
CA ARG A 4 -12.96 -5.55 10.05
C ARG A 4 -12.82 -4.33 9.13
N ILE A 5 -13.56 -3.27 9.45
CA ILE A 5 -13.48 -2.00 8.74
C ILE A 5 -12.12 -1.40 9.08
N ARG A 6 -11.22 -1.28 8.10
CA ARG A 6 -9.94 -0.61 8.29
C ARG A 6 -10.11 0.88 8.02
N VAL A 7 -9.52 1.73 8.85
CA VAL A 7 -9.64 3.20 8.76
C VAL A 7 -8.28 3.89 8.91
N PRO A 8 -8.11 5.12 8.40
CA PRO A 8 -6.92 5.92 8.69
C PRO A 8 -6.80 6.20 10.19
N PHE A 9 -5.56 6.42 10.68
CA PHE A 9 -5.34 6.83 12.06
C PHE A 9 -6.02 8.17 12.38
N THR A 10 -6.68 8.26 13.53
CA THR A 10 -7.02 9.55 14.12
C THR A 10 -5.76 10.24 14.67
N ARG A 11 -5.82 11.56 14.88
CA ARG A 11 -4.70 12.30 15.48
C ARG A 11 -4.30 11.75 16.85
N ARG A 12 -5.29 11.35 17.65
CA ARG A 12 -5.06 10.76 18.97
C ARG A 12 -4.34 9.42 18.88
N GLU A 13 -4.82 8.52 18.01
CA GLU A 13 -4.16 7.22 17.81
C GLU A 13 -2.76 7.39 17.26
N TRP A 14 -2.53 8.37 16.38
CA TRP A 14 -1.18 8.71 15.93
C TRP A 14 -0.27 9.08 17.10
N ASP A 15 -0.69 10.02 17.95
CA ASP A 15 0.13 10.45 19.09
C ASP A 15 0.39 9.32 20.10
N LEU A 16 -0.63 8.49 20.40
CA LEU A 16 -0.46 7.29 21.23
C LEU A 16 0.49 6.28 20.59
N MET A 17 0.35 6.05 19.28
CA MET A 17 1.21 5.14 18.55
C MET A 17 2.67 5.59 18.63
N LYS A 18 2.92 6.91 18.60
CA LYS A 18 4.27 7.44 18.76
C LYS A 18 4.87 7.20 20.14
N GLU A 19 4.05 7.25 21.18
CA GLU A 19 4.48 6.93 22.53
C GLU A 19 4.71 5.41 22.69
N TYR A 20 3.78 4.61 22.18
CA TYR A 20 3.72 3.19 22.49
C TYR A 20 4.71 2.37 21.66
N TYR A 21 4.94 2.73 20.39
CA TYR A 21 5.79 1.97 19.49
C TYR A 21 7.20 1.72 20.04
N MET A 22 7.79 2.71 20.72
CA MET A 22 9.12 2.64 21.33
C MET A 22 9.13 2.15 22.78
N SER A 23 7.97 1.76 23.32
CA SER A 23 7.84 1.38 24.72
C SER A 23 8.50 0.03 25.04
N SER A 24 9.11 -0.04 26.22
CA SER A 24 9.52 -1.31 26.84
C SER A 24 8.35 -2.04 27.53
N ASP A 25 7.22 -1.36 27.74
CA ASP A 25 6.02 -1.92 28.34
C ASP A 25 5.25 -2.77 27.32
N VAL A 26 5.04 -4.05 27.64
CA VAL A 26 4.35 -5.02 26.78
C VAL A 26 2.88 -4.66 26.58
N ASP A 27 2.22 -4.10 27.58
CA ASP A 27 0.79 -3.76 27.47
C ASP A 27 0.59 -2.57 26.52
N LYS A 28 1.49 -1.57 26.58
CA LYS A 28 1.53 -0.49 25.58
C LYS A 28 1.79 -1.03 24.17
N LEU A 29 2.67 -2.03 24.01
CA LEU A 29 2.90 -2.64 22.69
C LEU A 29 1.65 -3.38 22.19
N LYS A 30 0.90 -4.04 23.08
CA LYS A 30 -0.37 -4.70 22.71
C LYS A 30 -1.42 -3.69 22.26
N GLU A 31 -1.52 -2.55 22.93
CA GLU A 31 -2.38 -1.43 22.50
C GLU A 31 -1.94 -0.90 21.12
N ALA A 32 -0.64 -0.72 20.90
CA ALA A 32 -0.10 -0.31 19.60
C ALA A 32 -0.42 -1.31 18.47
N VAL A 33 -0.33 -2.62 18.74
CA VAL A 33 -0.73 -3.67 17.78
C VAL A 33 -2.21 -3.58 17.44
N ALA A 34 -3.08 -3.35 18.43
CA ALA A 34 -4.51 -3.21 18.19
C ALA A 34 -4.81 -2.02 17.26
N MET A 35 -4.21 -0.85 17.53
CA MET A 35 -4.37 0.33 16.69
C MET A 35 -3.82 0.11 15.27
N ALA A 36 -2.66 -0.55 15.14
CA ALA A 36 -2.03 -0.79 13.84
C ALA A 36 -2.82 -1.77 12.97
N GLY A 37 -3.44 -2.81 13.56
CA GLY A 37 -4.19 -3.83 12.83
C GLY A 37 -5.52 -3.34 12.24
N ASP A 38 -6.04 -2.22 12.73
CA ASP A 38 -7.24 -1.56 12.19
C ASP A 38 -6.90 -0.49 11.13
N SER A 39 -5.62 -0.28 10.85
CA SER A 39 -5.16 0.68 9.85
C SER A 39 -5.02 0.06 8.45
N VAL A 40 -5.29 0.88 7.43
CA VAL A 40 -5.09 0.56 6.01
C VAL A 40 -3.64 0.80 5.53
N HIS A 41 -2.81 1.47 6.34
CA HIS A 41 -1.47 1.88 5.92
C HIS A 41 -0.50 0.69 5.94
N VAL A 42 0.25 0.43 4.86
CA VAL A 42 1.17 -0.73 4.79
C VAL A 42 2.24 -0.70 5.89
N ALA A 43 2.72 0.49 6.29
CA ALA A 43 3.65 0.58 7.42
C ALA A 43 2.99 0.23 8.76
N ALA A 44 1.67 0.38 8.90
CA ALA A 44 0.94 -0.08 10.08
C ALA A 44 0.91 -1.61 10.12
N GLU A 45 0.73 -2.27 8.98
CA GLU A 45 0.86 -3.73 8.89
C GLU A 45 2.28 -4.21 9.26
N MET A 46 3.32 -3.56 8.72
CA MET A 46 4.71 -3.90 9.07
C MET A 46 5.00 -3.66 10.56
N THR A 47 4.41 -2.59 11.11
CA THR A 47 4.49 -2.26 12.53
C THR A 47 3.79 -3.32 13.38
N GLU A 48 2.57 -3.71 13.02
CA GLU A 48 1.80 -4.75 13.70
C GLU A 48 2.60 -6.06 13.77
N LEU A 49 3.17 -6.49 12.64
CA LEU A 49 3.97 -7.71 12.53
C LEU A 49 5.22 -7.65 13.42
N LEU A 50 5.96 -6.54 13.40
CA LEU A 50 7.15 -6.36 14.24
C LEU A 50 6.83 -6.37 15.73
N LEU A 51 5.80 -5.61 16.13
CA LEU A 51 5.43 -5.53 17.54
C LEU A 51 4.92 -6.88 18.06
N ARG A 52 4.13 -7.63 17.27
CA ARG A 52 3.72 -9.00 17.63
C ARG A 52 4.91 -9.92 17.87
N ALA A 53 5.96 -9.84 17.03
CA ALA A 53 7.16 -10.65 17.22
C ALA A 53 7.96 -10.24 18.47
N ILE A 54 8.05 -8.93 18.75
CA ILE A 54 8.72 -8.41 19.95
C ILE A 54 7.95 -8.81 21.22
N ILE A 55 6.61 -8.73 21.21
CA ILE A 55 5.77 -9.17 22.32
C ILE A 55 5.96 -10.67 22.55
N LEU A 56 5.85 -11.48 21.49
CA LEU A 56 6.06 -12.92 21.57
C LEU A 56 7.43 -13.27 22.14
N ASP A 57 8.50 -12.57 21.72
CA ASP A 57 9.85 -12.78 22.25
C ASP A 57 9.93 -12.50 23.75
N ARG A 58 9.31 -11.39 24.20
CA ARG A 58 9.29 -11.01 25.61
C ARG A 58 8.49 -11.98 26.49
N GLU A 59 7.45 -12.61 25.94
CA GLU A 59 6.58 -13.54 26.66
C GLU A 59 7.05 -15.01 26.57
N THR A 60 7.97 -15.34 25.66
CA THR A 60 8.47 -16.72 25.48
C THR A 60 9.47 -17.08 26.59
N ASP A 61 9.21 -18.16 27.34
CA ASP A 61 10.17 -18.71 28.30
C ASP A 61 11.42 -19.23 27.57
N PRO A 62 12.65 -18.82 27.94
CA PRO A 62 13.89 -19.35 27.35
C PRO A 62 14.07 -20.86 27.46
N ARG A 63 13.29 -21.55 28.29
CA ARG A 63 13.28 -23.02 28.45
C ARG A 63 12.22 -23.70 27.60
N ASP A 64 11.30 -22.95 27.00
CA ASP A 64 10.30 -23.47 26.07
C ASP A 64 10.92 -23.65 24.68
N TRP A 65 11.49 -24.83 24.44
CA TRP A 65 12.13 -25.16 23.16
C TRP A 65 11.16 -25.04 21.96
N PHE A 66 9.86 -25.31 22.17
CA PHE A 66 8.87 -25.22 21.11
C PHE A 66 8.51 -23.75 20.85
N GLY A 67 8.28 -22.97 21.91
CA GLY A 67 8.09 -21.52 21.85
C GLY A 67 9.25 -20.81 21.17
N LEU A 68 10.50 -21.17 21.50
CA LEU A 68 11.69 -20.66 20.83
C LEU A 68 11.75 -21.02 19.34
N GLY A 69 11.32 -22.24 18.98
CA GLY A 69 11.19 -22.66 17.58
C GLY A 69 10.17 -21.81 16.83
N TYR A 70 8.99 -21.62 17.40
CA TYR A 70 7.92 -20.80 16.85
C TYR A 70 8.34 -19.32 16.72
N LEU A 71 9.02 -18.78 17.73
CA LEU A 71 9.55 -17.42 17.73
C LEU A 71 10.50 -17.18 16.55
N ARG A 72 11.38 -18.14 16.23
CA ARG A 72 12.26 -18.01 15.05
C ARG A 72 11.48 -17.95 13.75
N ILE A 73 10.39 -18.71 13.63
CA ILE A 73 9.50 -18.69 12.45
C ILE A 73 8.81 -17.33 12.33
N VAL A 74 8.28 -16.81 13.44
CA VAL A 74 7.63 -15.49 13.46
C VAL A 74 8.62 -14.39 13.07
N TYR A 75 9.82 -14.37 13.67
CA TYR A 75 10.84 -13.40 13.29
C TYR A 75 11.25 -13.53 11.82
N SER A 76 11.43 -14.74 11.30
CA SER A 76 11.78 -14.94 9.89
C SER A 76 10.76 -14.30 8.95
N THR A 77 9.47 -14.49 9.24
CA THR A 77 8.35 -13.96 8.45
C THR A 77 8.38 -12.44 8.47
N VAL A 78 8.55 -11.86 9.65
CA VAL A 78 8.56 -10.41 9.86
C VAL A 78 9.74 -9.76 9.13
N ILE A 79 10.95 -10.29 9.28
CA ILE A 79 12.14 -9.74 8.60
C ILE A 79 12.00 -9.84 7.08
N ILE A 80 11.50 -10.96 6.56
CA ILE A 80 11.24 -11.10 5.12
C ILE A 80 10.25 -10.04 4.64
N ARG A 81 9.15 -9.82 5.36
CA ARG A 81 8.12 -8.84 4.98
C ARG A 81 8.65 -7.41 5.00
N VAL A 82 9.34 -7.00 6.06
CA VAL A 82 9.85 -5.62 6.17
C VAL A 82 10.92 -5.33 5.12
N VAL A 83 11.85 -6.26 4.87
CA VAL A 83 12.90 -6.06 3.85
C VAL A 83 12.33 -6.08 2.43
N ASN A 84 11.33 -6.94 2.14
CA ASN A 84 10.66 -6.93 0.85
C ASN A 84 9.91 -5.60 0.64
N TYR A 85 9.16 -5.16 1.64
CA TYR A 85 8.46 -3.88 1.63
C TYR A 85 9.40 -2.70 1.35
N ALA A 86 10.53 -2.62 2.07
CA ALA A 86 11.54 -1.61 1.80
C ALA A 86 12.11 -1.71 0.37
N SER A 87 12.33 -2.93 -0.12
CA SER A 87 12.83 -3.13 -1.48
C SER A 87 11.82 -2.70 -2.55
N GLU A 88 10.53 -2.90 -2.31
CA GLU A 88 9.43 -2.47 -3.19
C GLU A 88 9.36 -0.94 -3.23
N ILE A 89 9.45 -0.28 -2.07
CA ILE A 89 9.52 1.19 -2.00
C ILE A 89 10.73 1.71 -2.79
N GLY A 90 11.91 1.12 -2.60
CA GLY A 90 13.12 1.53 -3.32
C GLY A 90 13.03 1.33 -4.85
N GLN A 91 12.16 0.43 -5.32
CA GLN A 91 11.96 0.16 -6.75
C GLN A 91 10.85 0.99 -7.39
N SER A 92 9.90 1.50 -6.61
CA SER A 92 8.66 2.16 -7.07
C SER A 92 8.86 3.34 -8.04
N ASN A 93 10.01 4.02 -7.99
CA ASN A 93 10.30 5.21 -8.80
C ASN A 93 11.29 4.97 -9.94
N MET A 94 11.52 3.70 -10.34
CA MET A 94 12.62 3.36 -11.27
C MET A 94 12.17 2.66 -12.53
N SER A 95 12.87 2.97 -13.63
CA SER A 95 12.62 2.44 -14.97
C SER A 95 13.17 1.02 -15.20
N SER A 96 13.98 0.49 -14.28
CA SER A 96 14.56 -0.85 -14.39
C SER A 96 14.58 -1.57 -13.03
N PRO A 97 14.26 -2.89 -12.98
CA PRO A 97 14.26 -3.65 -11.74
C PRO A 97 15.67 -3.78 -11.16
N ARG A 98 15.78 -3.59 -9.85
CA ARG A 98 17.03 -3.75 -9.08
C ARG A 98 16.98 -5.00 -8.22
N THR A 99 18.16 -5.46 -7.80
CA THR A 99 18.22 -6.49 -6.75
C THR A 99 17.68 -5.93 -5.44
N VAL A 100 17.09 -6.80 -4.62
CA VAL A 100 16.64 -6.49 -3.23
C VAL A 100 17.74 -5.77 -2.46
N LEU A 101 19.00 -6.23 -2.60
CA LEU A 101 20.16 -5.61 -1.95
C LEU A 101 20.34 -4.15 -2.35
N ASN A 102 20.30 -3.84 -3.65
CA ASN A 102 20.51 -2.47 -4.13
C ASN A 102 19.33 -1.56 -3.78
N ALA A 103 18.09 -2.06 -3.87
CA ALA A 103 16.91 -1.28 -3.50
C ALA A 103 16.85 -0.98 -2.00
N ALA A 104 17.16 -1.96 -1.15
CA ALA A 104 17.14 -1.79 0.31
C ALA A 104 18.25 -0.84 0.78
N ARG A 105 19.44 -0.88 0.15
CA ARG A 105 20.55 0.06 0.44
C ARG A 105 20.16 1.52 0.22
N GLU A 106 19.37 1.81 -0.82
CA GLU A 106 18.92 3.18 -1.11
C GLU A 106 18.01 3.73 0.00
N LEU A 107 17.33 2.86 0.74
CA LEU A 107 16.54 3.22 1.91
C LEU A 107 17.31 3.11 3.23
N GLY A 108 18.64 2.99 3.17
CA GLY A 108 19.50 2.92 4.35
C GLY A 108 19.46 1.57 5.09
N ILE A 109 18.91 0.51 4.48
CA ILE A 109 18.98 -0.83 5.05
C ILE A 109 20.35 -1.45 4.75
N PRO A 110 21.11 -1.85 5.78
CA PRO A 110 22.44 -2.40 5.61
C PRO A 110 22.41 -3.84 5.11
N ASP A 111 23.45 -4.24 4.38
CA ASP A 111 23.58 -5.55 3.74
C ASP A 111 23.34 -6.73 4.68
N TRP A 112 23.81 -6.63 5.93
CA TRP A 112 23.67 -7.73 6.88
C TRP A 112 22.19 -8.00 7.22
N VAL A 113 21.30 -7.01 7.16
CA VAL A 113 19.85 -7.22 7.35
C VAL A 113 19.26 -7.91 6.12
N VAL A 114 19.69 -7.52 4.92
CA VAL A 114 19.29 -8.18 3.67
C VAL A 114 19.77 -9.63 3.64
N GLU A 115 20.98 -9.91 4.13
CA GLU A 115 21.50 -11.26 4.28
C GLU A 115 20.72 -12.09 5.30
N VAL A 116 20.23 -11.51 6.40
CA VAL A 116 19.34 -12.21 7.34
C VAL A 116 18.04 -12.62 6.64
N ARG A 117 17.44 -11.73 5.82
CA ARG A 117 16.28 -12.07 4.97
C ARG A 117 16.61 -13.18 3.98
N HIS A 118 17.75 -13.09 3.30
CA HIS A 118 18.17 -14.11 2.35
C HIS A 118 18.40 -15.46 3.03
N ALA A 119 19.02 -15.47 4.22
CA ALA A 119 19.28 -16.69 4.97
C ALA A 119 17.99 -17.33 5.49
N ALA A 120 17.06 -16.52 5.99
CA ALA A 120 15.74 -16.97 6.44
C ALA A 120 14.90 -17.63 5.32
N ALA A 121 15.04 -17.15 4.08
CA ALA A 121 14.25 -17.65 2.95
C ALA A 121 14.93 -18.82 2.18
N HIS A 122 16.26 -18.82 2.08
CA HIS A 122 16.97 -19.65 1.10
C HIS A 122 18.26 -20.31 1.60
N LYS A 123 18.72 -20.05 2.84
CA LYS A 123 19.95 -20.65 3.39
C LYS A 123 19.70 -21.28 4.77
N LEU A 124 20.73 -21.31 5.61
CA LEU A 124 20.64 -21.76 6.99
C LEU A 124 19.82 -20.78 7.83
N PHE A 125 18.83 -21.31 8.53
CA PHE A 125 17.90 -20.52 9.30
C PHE A 125 18.61 -19.76 10.44
N PRO A 126 18.51 -18.41 10.52
CA PRO A 126 19.20 -17.62 11.53
C PRO A 126 18.87 -17.99 12.98
N SER A 127 19.78 -17.65 13.88
CA SER A 127 19.57 -17.80 15.34
C SER A 127 18.69 -16.67 15.89
N ILE A 128 18.03 -16.91 17.04
CA ILE A 128 17.20 -15.89 17.71
C ILE A 128 17.96 -14.59 17.97
N PRO A 129 19.21 -14.58 18.47
CA PRO A 129 19.97 -13.34 18.65
C PRO A 129 20.18 -12.56 17.35
N THR A 130 20.38 -13.26 16.23
CA THR A 130 20.52 -12.65 14.90
C THR A 130 19.20 -11.99 14.49
N PHE A 131 18.08 -12.70 14.68
CA PHE A 131 16.75 -12.16 14.41
C PHE A 131 16.40 -10.96 15.31
N ARG A 132 16.71 -11.01 16.61
CA ARG A 132 16.53 -9.88 17.54
C ARG A 132 17.29 -8.64 17.07
N LYS A 133 18.54 -8.82 16.63
CA LYS A 133 19.35 -7.71 16.10
C LYS A 133 18.73 -7.12 14.83
N ALA A 134 18.31 -7.97 13.89
CA ALA A 134 17.64 -7.53 12.67
C ALA A 134 16.29 -6.84 12.96
N ALA A 135 15.50 -7.38 13.88
CA ALA A 135 14.21 -6.82 14.27
C ALA A 135 14.37 -5.47 14.96
N ALA A 136 15.36 -5.31 15.84
CA ALA A 136 15.69 -4.03 16.46
C ALA A 136 16.11 -2.99 15.42
N PHE A 137 16.86 -3.39 14.39
CA PHE A 137 17.15 -2.51 13.26
C PHE A 137 15.87 -2.13 12.51
N CYS A 138 15.05 -3.09 12.10
CA CYS A 138 13.81 -2.86 11.36
C CYS A 138 12.81 -1.99 12.14
N HIS A 139 12.71 -2.20 13.45
CA HIS A 139 11.88 -1.41 14.37
C HIS A 139 12.35 0.05 14.42
N ASN A 140 13.65 0.28 14.59
CA ASN A 140 14.21 1.63 14.51
C ASN A 140 14.10 2.24 13.10
N TRP A 141 14.27 1.44 12.05
CA TRP A 141 14.21 1.90 10.66
C TRP A 141 12.82 2.39 10.29
N LEU A 142 11.76 1.63 10.63
CA LEU A 142 10.38 2.06 10.40
C LEU A 142 10.03 3.35 11.14
N TRP A 143 10.67 3.58 12.29
CA TRP A 143 10.41 4.73 13.16
C TRP A 143 11.24 5.98 12.84
N SER A 144 12.49 5.78 12.41
CA SER A 144 13.46 6.85 12.21
C SER A 144 12.98 7.85 11.16
N SER A 145 13.36 9.12 11.30
CA SER A 145 13.21 10.16 10.29
C SER A 145 13.87 9.82 8.95
N SER A 146 14.81 8.88 8.93
CA SER A 146 15.37 8.28 7.69
C SER A 146 14.30 7.56 6.86
N SER A 147 13.20 7.14 7.50
CA SER A 147 11.97 6.70 6.87
C SER A 147 11.00 7.87 6.75
N GLU A 148 11.35 8.88 5.94
CA GLU A 148 10.43 9.92 5.39
C GLU A 148 9.21 9.33 4.63
N ILE A 149 9.03 8.03 4.74
CA ILE A 149 8.10 7.18 4.03
C ILE A 149 6.90 6.84 4.93
N HIS A 150 7.06 6.77 6.27
CA HIS A 150 6.03 6.21 7.17
C HIS A 150 5.74 7.07 8.41
N TRP A 151 6.31 6.76 9.58
CA TRP A 151 6.04 7.49 10.83
C TRP A 151 6.71 8.87 10.86
N GLY A 152 7.67 9.11 9.97
CA GLY A 152 8.29 10.43 9.75
C GLY A 152 7.46 11.38 8.88
N ARG A 153 6.40 10.91 8.20
CA ARG A 153 5.54 11.78 7.39
C ARG A 153 4.61 12.62 8.28
N PRO A 154 4.23 13.84 7.85
CA PRO A 154 3.20 14.61 8.52
C PRO A 154 1.92 13.76 8.68
N VAL A 155 1.31 13.84 9.87
CA VAL A 155 0.09 13.08 10.22
C VAL A 155 -1.00 13.23 9.15
N GLU A 156 -1.11 14.42 8.57
CA GLU A 156 -2.06 14.75 7.50
C GLU A 156 -1.78 13.96 6.21
N GLU A 157 -0.54 13.70 5.85
CA GLU A 157 -0.19 12.89 4.68
C GLU A 157 -0.47 11.41 4.93
N ALA A 158 -0.17 10.88 6.12
CA ALA A 158 -0.50 9.50 6.47
C ALA A 158 -2.01 9.27 6.57
N MET A 159 -2.77 10.29 6.98
CA MET A 159 -4.24 10.29 7.02
C MET A 159 -4.87 10.41 5.62
N ASN A 160 -4.20 11.10 4.67
CA ASN A 160 -4.72 11.37 3.33
C ASN A 160 -4.19 10.42 2.23
N ALA A 161 -3.07 9.73 2.44
CA ALA A 161 -2.43 8.84 1.44
C ALA A 161 -3.35 7.67 1.01
N VAL A 162 -4.28 7.28 1.87
CA VAL A 162 -5.27 6.22 1.61
C VAL A 162 -6.24 6.59 0.49
N MET A 163 -6.49 7.88 0.24
CA MET A 163 -7.33 8.29 -0.90
C MET A 163 -6.61 8.18 -2.25
N LYS A 164 -5.30 7.88 -2.27
CA LYS A 164 -4.50 7.80 -3.50
C LYS A 164 -4.10 6.38 -3.93
N GLU A 165 -4.29 5.36 -3.10
CA GLU A 165 -3.84 3.98 -3.40
C GLU A 165 -4.96 3.00 -3.81
N GLU A 166 -6.21 3.44 -3.90
CA GLU A 166 -7.13 2.77 -4.82
C GLU A 166 -6.71 3.19 -6.23
N THR A 167 -5.92 2.36 -6.90
CA THR A 167 -5.88 2.39 -8.36
C THR A 167 -7.32 2.15 -8.81
N VAL A 168 -8.06 3.24 -9.04
CA VAL A 168 -9.41 3.20 -9.59
C VAL A 168 -9.32 2.28 -10.78
N THR A 169 -9.94 1.11 -10.68
CA THR A 169 -9.89 0.17 -11.77
C THR A 169 -10.54 0.85 -12.99
N PRO A 170 -10.11 0.55 -14.23
CA PRO A 170 -10.79 1.11 -15.41
C PRO A 170 -12.31 0.88 -15.36
N CYS A 171 -12.76 -0.18 -14.68
CA CYS A 171 -14.18 -0.44 -14.46
C CYS A 171 -14.85 0.59 -13.53
N GLU A 172 -14.20 0.97 -12.43
CA GLU A 172 -14.73 1.99 -11.49
C GLU A 172 -14.70 3.40 -12.09
N GLU A 173 -13.66 3.73 -12.87
CA GLU A 173 -13.60 5.00 -13.61
C GLU A 173 -14.72 5.05 -14.68
N ALA A 174 -14.95 3.96 -15.41
CA ALA A 174 -16.05 3.84 -16.35
C ALA A 174 -17.42 4.03 -15.67
N VAL A 175 -17.65 3.39 -14.52
CA VAL A 175 -18.89 3.52 -13.75
C VAL A 175 -19.09 4.95 -13.24
N GLY A 176 -18.01 5.62 -12.80
CA GLY A 176 -18.04 7.02 -12.38
C GLY A 176 -18.42 7.96 -13.53
N LEU A 177 -17.81 7.77 -14.70
CA LEU A 177 -18.09 8.55 -15.90
C LEU A 177 -19.52 8.32 -16.43
N ILE A 178 -20.01 7.08 -16.41
CA ILE A 178 -21.39 6.74 -16.76
C ILE A 178 -22.37 7.41 -15.80
N THR A 179 -22.11 7.35 -14.49
CA THR A 179 -22.94 8.01 -13.48
C THR A 179 -22.98 9.53 -13.68
N LYS A 180 -21.84 10.15 -13.98
CA LYS A 180 -21.73 11.59 -14.27
C LYS A 180 -22.54 11.97 -15.52
N TYR A 181 -22.46 11.16 -16.56
CA TYR A 181 -23.24 11.33 -17.79
C TYR A 181 -24.74 11.17 -17.56
N ILE A 182 -25.17 10.13 -16.85
CA ILE A 182 -26.59 9.90 -16.51
C ILE A 182 -27.13 11.07 -15.70
N THR A 183 -26.41 11.50 -14.66
CA THR A 183 -26.81 12.65 -13.83
C THR A 183 -26.93 13.93 -14.65
N TYR A 184 -25.99 14.17 -15.57
CA TYR A 184 -26.05 15.31 -16.47
C TYR A 184 -27.30 15.25 -17.38
N ARG A 185 -27.61 14.08 -17.95
CA ARG A 185 -28.81 13.84 -18.78
C ARG A 185 -30.11 14.02 -17.99
N MET A 186 -30.16 13.57 -16.75
CA MET A 186 -31.31 13.78 -15.87
C MET A 186 -31.57 15.26 -15.60
N LYS A 187 -30.52 16.09 -15.52
CA LYS A 187 -30.64 17.54 -15.35
C LYS A 187 -30.97 18.30 -16.65
N HIS A 188 -30.78 17.66 -17.81
CA HIS A 188 -30.99 18.26 -19.14
C HIS A 188 -31.84 17.33 -20.01
N PRO A 189 -33.09 17.04 -19.61
CA PRO A 189 -33.93 16.03 -20.26
C PRO A 189 -34.29 16.36 -21.70
N ASP A 190 -34.30 17.66 -22.05
CA ASP A 190 -34.72 18.16 -23.36
C ASP A 190 -33.60 18.11 -24.41
N LYS A 191 -32.35 17.89 -23.96
CA LYS A 191 -31.17 17.94 -24.81
C LYS A 191 -30.77 16.55 -25.30
N LYS A 192 -30.54 16.44 -26.61
CA LYS A 192 -30.14 15.19 -27.29
C LYS A 192 -28.63 15.11 -27.47
N VAL A 193 -28.09 13.90 -27.58
CA VAL A 193 -26.65 13.65 -27.78
C VAL A 193 -26.12 14.28 -29.07
N SER A 194 -27.01 14.49 -30.04
CA SER A 194 -26.79 15.24 -31.27
C SER A 194 -26.47 16.72 -31.06
N ASP A 195 -26.91 17.29 -29.93
CA ASP A 195 -26.86 18.72 -29.71
C ASP A 195 -25.42 19.14 -29.43
N GLN A 196 -24.98 20.20 -30.12
CA GLN A 196 -23.60 20.69 -30.06
C GLN A 196 -23.19 21.06 -28.63
N GLU A 197 -24.13 21.48 -27.79
CA GLU A 197 -23.91 21.76 -26.38
C GLU A 197 -23.60 20.51 -25.54
N ILE A 198 -24.18 19.35 -25.88
CA ILE A 198 -23.87 18.08 -25.22
C ILE A 198 -22.51 17.56 -25.68
N ARG A 199 -22.20 17.68 -26.99
CA ARG A 199 -20.89 17.30 -27.54
C ARG A 199 -19.74 18.13 -26.99
N SER A 200 -20.02 19.39 -26.66
CA SER A 200 -19.06 20.32 -26.06
C SER A 200 -19.02 20.23 -24.53
N SER A 201 -19.86 19.39 -23.92
CA SER A 201 -19.85 19.22 -22.47
C SER A 201 -18.60 18.46 -22.02
N GLY A 202 -18.00 18.91 -20.91
CA GLY A 202 -16.81 18.27 -20.36
C GLY A 202 -17.03 16.77 -20.05
N VAL A 203 -18.26 16.40 -19.67
CA VAL A 203 -18.61 15.01 -19.32
C VAL A 203 -18.55 14.07 -20.53
N VAL A 204 -19.02 14.50 -21.71
CA VAL A 204 -18.96 13.68 -22.94
C VAL A 204 -17.53 13.57 -23.44
N HIS A 205 -16.74 14.63 -23.31
CA HIS A 205 -15.33 14.62 -23.66
C HIS A 205 -14.51 13.66 -22.77
N GLU A 206 -14.78 13.67 -21.45
CA GLU A 206 -14.16 12.74 -20.50
C GLU A 206 -14.50 11.27 -20.81
N VAL A 207 -15.78 10.95 -21.07
CA VAL A 207 -16.22 9.59 -21.47
C VAL A 207 -15.53 9.15 -22.77
N TYR A 208 -15.46 10.03 -23.76
CA TYR A 208 -14.82 9.73 -25.05
C TYR A 208 -13.33 9.44 -24.89
N ASN A 209 -12.60 10.28 -24.16
CA ASN A 209 -11.17 10.11 -23.94
C ASN A 209 -10.87 8.81 -23.19
N PHE A 210 -11.69 8.45 -22.20
CA PHE A 210 -11.58 7.18 -21.47
C PHE A 210 -11.74 5.97 -22.40
N ILE A 211 -12.77 5.97 -23.25
CA ILE A 211 -13.01 4.85 -24.21
C ILE A 211 -11.86 4.72 -25.22
N VAL A 212 -11.33 5.84 -25.72
CA VAL A 212 -10.21 5.83 -26.66
C VAL A 212 -8.93 5.31 -26.00
N ALA A 213 -8.67 5.69 -24.75
CA ALA A 213 -7.53 5.21 -23.98
C ALA A 213 -7.62 3.69 -23.70
N ASP A 214 -8.76 3.19 -23.20
CA ASP A 214 -8.96 1.75 -22.95
C ASP A 214 -8.88 0.91 -24.23
N ALA A 215 -9.41 1.41 -25.36
CA ALA A 215 -9.32 0.73 -26.64
C ALA A 215 -7.87 0.66 -27.18
N ARG A 216 -7.07 1.70 -26.92
CA ARG A 216 -5.65 1.75 -27.29
C ARG A 216 -4.82 0.76 -26.49
N ASP A 217 -5.04 0.69 -25.18
CA ASP A 217 -4.34 -0.21 -24.27
C ASP A 217 -4.64 -1.68 -24.56
N ARG A 218 -5.85 -2.01 -25.05
CA ARG A 218 -6.23 -3.37 -25.46
C ARG A 218 -5.71 -3.76 -26.86
N GLY A 219 -4.97 -2.87 -27.53
CA GLY A 219 -4.41 -3.14 -28.87
C GLY A 219 -5.47 -3.30 -29.97
N VAL A 220 -6.69 -2.78 -29.76
CA VAL A 220 -7.83 -2.96 -30.67
C VAL A 220 -7.87 -1.89 -31.78
N VAL A 221 -6.98 -0.89 -31.76
CA VAL A 221 -7.11 0.31 -32.60
C VAL A 221 -5.89 0.58 -33.48
N GLN A 222 -6.10 0.60 -34.80
CA GLN A 222 -5.35 1.47 -35.71
C GLN A 222 -6.09 2.82 -35.81
N ASP A 223 -5.35 3.91 -35.61
CA ASP A 223 -5.83 5.27 -35.24
C ASP A 223 -6.92 5.91 -36.13
N SER A 224 -7.12 5.47 -37.37
CA SER A 224 -8.04 6.12 -38.32
C SER A 224 -9.47 5.57 -38.34
N LEU A 225 -9.68 4.31 -37.91
CA LEU A 225 -10.96 3.59 -38.11
C LEU A 225 -11.95 3.76 -36.93
N VAL A 226 -11.46 4.00 -35.72
CA VAL A 226 -12.29 4.10 -34.51
C VAL A 226 -12.92 5.48 -34.35
N LYS A 227 -12.17 6.54 -34.68
CA LYS A 227 -12.69 7.91 -34.69
C LYS A 227 -13.91 8.03 -35.60
N ASP A 228 -13.80 7.46 -36.80
CA ASP A 228 -14.85 7.50 -37.82
C ASP A 228 -16.07 6.62 -37.47
N LYS A 229 -15.87 5.46 -36.81
CA LYS A 229 -16.97 4.58 -36.36
C LYS A 229 -17.70 5.09 -35.12
N ILE A 230 -16.98 5.67 -34.15
CA ILE A 230 -17.58 6.21 -32.92
C ILE A 230 -18.32 7.51 -33.23
N GLU A 231 -17.75 8.40 -34.05
CA GLU A 231 -18.46 9.59 -34.54
C GLU A 231 -19.73 9.19 -35.31
N LYS A 232 -19.66 8.24 -36.25
CA LYS A 232 -20.85 7.77 -37.01
C LYS A 232 -21.93 7.13 -36.14
N ARG A 233 -21.61 6.48 -35.03
CA ARG A 233 -22.59 5.87 -34.11
C ARG A 233 -23.20 6.86 -33.11
N LEU A 234 -22.45 7.87 -32.69
CA LEU A 234 -22.95 8.94 -31.81
C LEU A 234 -23.73 10.03 -32.57
N ILE A 235 -23.54 10.13 -33.89
CA ILE A 235 -24.29 11.07 -34.76
C ILE A 235 -25.64 10.50 -35.21
N ASN A 236 -25.78 9.17 -35.33
CA ASN A 236 -26.96 8.51 -35.92
C ASN A 236 -27.84 7.73 -34.91
N SER A 237 -27.69 8.00 -33.61
CA SER A 237 -28.51 7.47 -32.51
C SER A 237 -29.13 8.63 -31.71
#